data_AF-A0A9W9I077-F1
#
_entry.id   AF-A0A9W9I077-F1
#
_cell.length_a   1.000
_cell.length_b   1.000
_cell.length_c   1.000
_cell.angle_alpha   90.00
_cell.angle_beta   90.00
_cell.angle_gamma   90.00
#
_symmetry.space_group_name_H-M   'P 1'
#
loop_
_entity.id
_entity.type
_entity.pdbx_description
1 polymer ?
#
loop_
_entity_poly.entity_id
_entity_poly.type
_entity_poly.pdbx_seq_one_letter_code
_entity_poly.pdbx_strand_id
1 'polypeptide(L)'
;MEILGRFVILLFLSVLAFATEWWVPDDSQFDDTFTYFQKGLIKSGFEGTLANVQLIWQFYEIGRLHNPPVSFDEIFKKYFPIEDQSDVMKVFDSWKTKNNKGYFRPLYTKFSTFDRLDICNNPDPIREIAYMTSPRKKDNTEKLDLSRDPTMVFCVSEVKKTNFFRIPFFDDIRCPGASAIGESESQHEDATDKNELDTYVSSKMIVMEEYLLHEILHSYWMSLKVLPYNEATKGLIDDIEYNGRPVYGPQRVRQLAKSEMKSQAKYNAANYQWFATEIYWTLRCQWKFGEPKNDDTTAVLIDAEDTCSDDMELISDTEGAENIEIDSEGKEVQVGYLKGVEEMEVNK
;
A
#
# COMPACT_ATOMS: atom_id res chain seq x y z
N MET A 1 15.22 27.98 -19.81
CA MET A 1 13.76 27.74 -19.88
C MET A 1 13.36 26.39 -19.29
N GLU A 2 14.16 25.32 -19.42
CA GLU A 2 13.84 24.00 -18.84
C GLU A 2 13.75 23.98 -17.30
N ILE A 3 14.54 24.79 -16.59
CA ILE A 3 14.53 24.84 -15.12
C ILE A 3 13.24 25.47 -14.57
N LEU A 4 12.68 26.45 -15.29
CA LEU A 4 11.42 27.10 -14.89
C LEU A 4 10.21 26.17 -15.05
N GLY A 5 10.22 25.31 -16.09
CA GLY A 5 9.17 24.31 -16.30
C GLY A 5 9.12 23.25 -15.21
N ARG A 6 10.29 22.80 -14.71
CA ARG A 6 10.38 21.81 -13.62
C ARG A 6 9.88 22.37 -12.28
N PHE A 7 10.12 23.64 -11.99
CA PHE A 7 9.65 24.30 -10.76
C PHE A 7 8.13 24.53 -10.74
N VAL A 8 7.52 24.84 -11.88
CA VAL A 8 6.06 25.07 -11.96
C VAL A 8 5.27 23.78 -11.74
N ILE A 9 5.78 22.62 -12.19
CA ILE A 9 5.15 21.32 -11.95
C ILE A 9 5.15 21.01 -10.45
N LEU A 10 6.30 21.09 -9.76
CA LEU A 10 6.39 20.82 -8.32
C LEU A 10 5.51 21.79 -7.49
N LEU A 11 5.41 23.06 -7.89
CA LEU A 11 4.55 24.03 -7.20
C LEU A 11 3.06 23.72 -7.39
N PHE A 12 2.63 23.30 -8.59
CA PHE A 12 1.25 22.90 -8.86
C PHE A 12 0.85 21.62 -8.10
N LEU A 13 1.78 20.68 -7.95
CA LEU A 13 1.58 19.45 -7.17
C LEU A 13 1.35 19.78 -5.69
N SER A 14 2.06 20.77 -5.15
CA SER A 14 1.90 21.19 -3.75
C SER A 14 0.57 21.90 -3.48
N VAL A 15 -0.02 22.62 -4.44
CA VAL A 15 -1.25 23.42 -4.20
C VAL A 15 -2.53 22.60 -4.31
N LEU A 16 -2.56 21.55 -5.15
CA LEU A 16 -3.73 20.66 -5.28
C LEU A 16 -3.86 19.64 -4.13
N ALA A 17 -2.78 19.38 -3.39
CA ALA A 17 -2.77 18.44 -2.27
C ALA A 17 -3.54 18.93 -1.03
N PHE A 18 -3.74 20.24 -0.86
CA PHE A 18 -4.23 20.83 0.41
C PHE A 18 -5.73 21.11 0.50
N ALA A 19 -6.54 20.88 -0.55
CA ALA A 19 -7.93 21.34 -0.59
C ALA A 19 -9.00 20.27 -0.35
N THR A 20 -8.63 19.00 -0.17
CA THR A 20 -9.59 17.91 0.07
C THR A 20 -9.26 17.19 1.36
N GLU A 21 -10.21 17.19 2.31
CA GLU A 21 -10.19 16.29 3.47
C GLU A 21 -10.20 14.86 2.95
N TRP A 22 -9.01 14.30 2.94
CA TRP A 22 -8.77 12.91 2.62
C TRP A 22 -9.03 12.07 3.86
N TRP A 23 -9.63 10.91 3.68
CA TRP A 23 -9.89 10.01 4.79
C TRP A 23 -8.63 9.24 5.17
N VAL A 24 -8.36 9.24 6.47
CA VAL A 24 -7.39 8.40 7.15
C VAL A 24 -8.17 7.62 8.22
N PRO A 25 -7.88 6.33 8.45
CA PRO A 25 -8.53 5.58 9.51
C PRO A 25 -8.53 6.30 10.85
N ASP A 26 -9.67 6.37 11.51
CA ASP A 26 -9.76 6.81 12.90
C ASP A 26 -9.64 5.62 13.87
N ASP A 27 -9.37 5.88 15.14
CA ASP A 27 -9.16 4.82 16.14
C ASP A 27 -10.38 3.91 16.35
N SER A 28 -11.59 4.39 16.07
CA SER A 28 -12.84 3.61 16.20
C SER A 28 -13.00 2.57 15.08
N GLN A 29 -12.13 2.60 14.08
CA GLN A 29 -12.11 1.64 12.99
C GLN A 29 -11.27 0.40 13.31
N PHE A 30 -10.43 0.45 14.33
CA PHE A 30 -9.60 -0.68 14.76
C PHE A 30 -10.27 -1.43 15.91
N ASP A 31 -10.17 -2.75 15.93
CA ASP A 31 -10.48 -3.51 17.14
C ASP A 31 -9.43 -3.27 18.24
N ASP A 32 -9.75 -3.73 19.45
CA ASP A 32 -8.97 -3.45 20.66
C ASP A 32 -7.67 -4.27 20.73
N THR A 33 -7.41 -5.14 19.75
CA THR A 33 -6.21 -5.98 19.71
C THR A 33 -5.01 -5.28 19.08
N PHE A 34 -5.21 -4.20 18.32
CA PHE A 34 -4.11 -3.39 17.82
C PHE A 34 -3.53 -2.49 18.90
N THR A 35 -2.20 -2.46 18.99
CA THR A 35 -1.51 -1.45 19.81
C THR A 35 -1.62 -0.07 19.17
N TYR A 36 -1.46 1.00 19.97
CA TYR A 36 -1.44 2.37 19.46
C TYR A 36 -0.40 2.56 18.33
N PHE A 37 0.77 1.93 18.49
CA PHE A 37 1.83 1.95 17.48
C PHE A 37 1.39 1.31 16.15
N GLN A 38 0.79 0.11 16.19
CA GLN A 38 0.29 -0.56 14.99
C GLN A 38 -0.82 0.24 14.29
N LYS A 39 -1.72 0.86 15.06
CA LYS A 39 -2.74 1.78 14.52
C LYS A 39 -2.06 2.95 13.79
N GLY A 40 -1.04 3.56 14.40
CA GLY A 40 -0.26 4.65 13.79
C GLY A 40 0.42 4.24 12.48
N LEU A 41 1.05 3.06 12.43
CA LEU A 41 1.67 2.54 11.21
C LEU A 41 0.64 2.32 10.09
N ILE A 42 -0.49 1.69 10.39
CA ILE A 42 -1.55 1.45 9.40
C ILE A 42 -2.09 2.78 8.87
N LYS A 43 -2.36 3.75 9.75
CA LYS A 43 -2.81 5.09 9.33
C LYS A 43 -1.81 5.76 8.38
N SER A 44 -0.53 5.76 8.75
CA SER A 44 0.56 6.33 7.93
C SER A 44 0.65 5.63 6.57
N GLY A 45 0.51 4.30 6.55
CA GLY A 45 0.47 3.52 5.31
C GLY A 45 -0.72 3.89 4.43
N PHE A 46 -1.91 4.10 5.00
CA PHE A 46 -3.07 4.56 4.25
C PHE A 46 -2.88 5.98 3.67
N GLU A 47 -2.28 6.89 4.43
CA GLU A 47 -1.93 8.22 3.94
C GLU A 47 -0.98 8.13 2.74
N GLY A 48 0.06 7.30 2.83
CA GLY A 48 1.00 7.04 1.74
C GLY A 48 0.33 6.38 0.52
N THR A 49 -0.52 5.37 0.73
CA THR A 49 -1.32 4.75 -0.35
C THR A 49 -2.13 5.80 -1.10
N LEU A 50 -2.77 6.70 -0.36
CA LEU A 50 -3.61 7.73 -0.95
C LEU A 50 -2.80 8.78 -1.71
N ALA A 51 -1.66 9.20 -1.15
CA ALA A 51 -0.71 10.07 -1.83
C ALA A 51 -0.25 9.43 -3.16
N ASN A 52 0.00 8.12 -3.17
CA ASN A 52 0.37 7.39 -4.38
C ASN A 52 -0.78 7.36 -5.41
N VAL A 53 -2.03 7.12 -4.98
CA VAL A 53 -3.20 7.21 -5.88
C VAL A 53 -3.35 8.60 -6.50
N GLN A 54 -3.09 9.67 -5.76
CA GLN A 54 -3.09 11.04 -6.30
C GLN A 54 -1.96 11.26 -7.31
N LEU A 55 -0.78 10.71 -7.03
CA LEU A 55 0.37 10.78 -7.91
C LEU A 55 0.09 10.14 -9.28
N ILE A 56 -0.59 8.99 -9.30
CA ILE A 56 -1.05 8.34 -10.54
C ILE A 56 -1.93 9.28 -11.37
N TRP A 57 -2.85 9.98 -10.73
CA TRP A 57 -3.72 10.95 -11.40
C TRP A 57 -2.99 12.14 -11.97
N GLN A 58 -2.07 12.71 -11.18
CA GLN A 58 -1.24 13.81 -11.64
C GLN A 58 -0.39 13.37 -12.83
N PHE A 59 0.17 12.16 -12.77
CA PHE A 59 0.97 11.62 -13.85
C PHE A 59 0.15 11.36 -15.12
N TYR A 60 -1.08 10.86 -14.96
CA TYR A 60 -2.03 10.70 -16.06
C TYR A 60 -2.37 12.05 -16.74
N GLU A 61 -2.74 13.06 -15.96
CA GLU A 61 -3.12 14.38 -16.50
C GLU A 61 -1.93 15.15 -17.08
N ILE A 62 -0.78 15.16 -16.40
CA ILE A 62 0.45 15.83 -16.86
C ILE A 62 1.03 15.13 -18.08
N GLY A 63 1.01 13.79 -18.10
CA GLY A 63 1.50 12.99 -19.22
C GLY A 63 0.79 13.33 -20.53
N ARG A 64 -0.50 13.70 -20.46
CA ARG A 64 -1.26 14.18 -21.62
C ARG A 64 -0.83 15.55 -22.12
N LEU A 65 -0.16 16.37 -21.30
CA LEU A 65 0.16 17.76 -21.60
C LEU A 65 1.64 18.00 -21.94
N HIS A 66 2.57 17.19 -21.41
CA HIS A 66 3.98 17.60 -21.35
C HIS A 66 5.04 16.62 -21.88
N ASN A 67 4.66 15.52 -22.57
CA ASN A 67 5.61 14.53 -23.13
C ASN A 67 6.78 14.18 -22.18
N PRO A 68 6.52 13.67 -20.97
CA PRO A 68 7.57 13.29 -20.02
C PRO A 68 8.50 12.21 -20.59
N PRO A 69 9.75 12.10 -20.08
CA PRO A 69 10.73 11.13 -20.56
C PRO A 69 10.26 9.67 -20.45
N VAL A 70 9.39 9.38 -19.48
CA VAL A 70 8.60 8.15 -19.43
C VAL A 70 7.14 8.56 -19.48
N SER A 71 6.39 8.05 -20.46
CA SER A 71 4.97 8.35 -20.61
C SER A 71 4.12 7.43 -19.72
N PHE A 72 2.99 7.96 -19.24
CA PHE A 72 2.00 7.18 -18.51
C PHE A 72 1.59 5.91 -19.28
N ASP A 73 1.32 6.04 -20.58
CA ASP A 73 0.92 4.93 -21.45
C ASP A 73 2.00 3.84 -21.55
N GLU A 74 3.28 4.20 -21.44
CA GLU A 74 4.38 3.23 -21.46
C GLU A 74 4.36 2.34 -20.22
N ILE A 75 4.18 2.93 -19.02
CA ILE A 75 4.07 2.17 -17.78
C ILE A 75 2.74 1.40 -17.76
N PHE A 76 1.65 2.05 -18.16
CA PHE A 76 0.31 1.46 -18.17
C PHE A 76 0.27 0.15 -18.96
N LYS A 77 0.87 0.13 -20.17
CA LYS A 77 0.90 -1.06 -21.04
C LYS A 77 1.69 -2.24 -20.47
N LYS A 78 2.51 -2.04 -19.43
CA LYS A 78 3.18 -3.14 -18.73
C LYS A 78 2.20 -3.93 -17.87
N TYR A 79 1.18 -3.28 -17.33
CA TYR A 79 0.27 -3.86 -16.34
C TYR A 79 -1.15 -4.06 -16.87
N PHE A 80 -1.57 -3.35 -17.91
CA PHE A 80 -2.93 -3.42 -18.43
C PHE A 80 -2.97 -3.27 -19.96
N PRO A 81 -3.93 -3.90 -20.64
CA PRO A 81 -4.25 -3.59 -22.03
C PRO A 81 -4.69 -2.12 -22.17
N ILE A 82 -4.19 -1.40 -23.19
CA ILE A 82 -4.48 0.04 -23.34
C ILE A 82 -5.98 0.34 -23.49
N GLU A 83 -6.73 -0.61 -24.05
CA GLU A 83 -8.19 -0.58 -24.16
C GLU A 83 -8.91 -0.51 -22.80
N ASP A 84 -8.27 -0.96 -21.71
CA ASP A 84 -8.82 -0.97 -20.36
C ASP A 84 -8.48 0.31 -19.56
N GLN A 85 -7.73 1.26 -20.12
CA GLN A 85 -7.29 2.48 -19.43
C GLN A 85 -8.42 3.27 -18.78
N SER A 86 -9.55 3.43 -19.47
CA SER A 86 -10.72 4.12 -18.92
C SER A 86 -11.28 3.40 -17.68
N ASP A 87 -11.33 2.07 -17.69
CA ASP A 87 -11.86 1.29 -16.57
C ASP A 87 -10.91 1.31 -15.38
N VAL A 88 -9.61 1.09 -15.61
CA VAL A 88 -8.58 1.14 -14.58
C VAL A 88 -8.56 2.52 -13.89
N MET A 89 -8.66 3.61 -14.65
CA MET A 89 -8.70 4.95 -14.06
C MET A 89 -9.98 5.20 -13.25
N LYS A 90 -11.14 4.60 -13.59
CA LYS A 90 -12.35 4.69 -12.75
C LYS A 90 -12.14 4.08 -11.35
N VAL A 91 -11.29 3.07 -11.22
CA VAL A 91 -10.91 2.51 -9.91
C VAL A 91 -10.20 3.57 -9.09
N PHE A 92 -9.17 4.22 -9.65
CA PHE A 92 -8.46 5.29 -8.96
C PHE A 92 -9.34 6.53 -8.71
N ASP A 93 -10.31 6.84 -9.59
CA ASP A 93 -11.29 7.91 -9.35
C ASP A 93 -12.22 7.62 -8.17
N SER A 94 -12.49 6.34 -7.87
CA SER A 94 -13.37 5.98 -6.77
C SER A 94 -12.81 6.45 -5.41
N TRP A 95 -11.49 6.65 -5.31
CA TRP A 95 -10.83 7.25 -4.16
C TRP A 95 -11.06 8.76 -4.03
N LYS A 96 -11.28 9.49 -5.13
CA LYS A 96 -11.44 10.96 -5.11
C LYS A 96 -12.79 11.43 -4.58
N THR A 97 -13.79 10.56 -4.51
CA THR A 97 -15.16 11.02 -4.32
C THR A 97 -15.48 11.37 -2.86
N LYS A 98 -15.43 12.67 -2.54
CA LYS A 98 -16.43 13.27 -1.62
C LYS A 98 -17.78 13.05 -2.29
N ASN A 99 -18.51 11.99 -1.93
CA ASN A 99 -19.90 11.91 -2.36
C ASN A 99 -20.62 13.19 -1.88
N ASN A 100 -21.45 13.82 -2.71
CA ASN A 100 -22.36 14.92 -2.34
C ASN A 100 -23.35 14.57 -1.20
N LYS A 101 -23.22 13.36 -0.63
CA LYS A 101 -23.94 12.84 0.53
C LYS A 101 -23.04 12.63 1.77
N GLY A 102 -21.76 13.05 1.73
CA GLY A 102 -20.82 12.90 2.85
C GLY A 102 -20.20 11.50 3.03
N TYR A 103 -20.47 10.55 2.14
CA TYR A 103 -20.00 9.16 2.29
C TYR A 103 -18.68 8.93 1.55
N PHE A 104 -17.56 9.10 2.25
CA PHE A 104 -16.29 8.47 1.89
C PHE A 104 -16.41 7.00 2.34
N ARG A 105 -16.52 6.02 1.42
CA ARG A 105 -16.66 4.61 1.85
C ARG A 105 -15.45 3.99 2.54
N PRO A 106 -14.21 4.46 2.32
CA PRO A 106 -13.09 4.08 3.17
C PRO A 106 -13.33 4.32 4.69
N LEU A 107 -14.16 5.31 5.08
CA LEU A 107 -14.59 5.54 6.49
C LEU A 107 -15.27 4.34 7.16
N TYR A 108 -15.71 3.36 6.37
CA TYR A 108 -16.34 2.16 6.89
C TYR A 108 -15.41 0.96 6.85
N THR A 109 -14.18 1.09 6.36
CA THR A 109 -13.22 -0.02 6.47
C THR A 109 -12.87 -0.20 7.93
N LYS A 110 -13.20 -1.37 8.49
CA LYS A 110 -12.75 -1.78 9.81
C LYS A 110 -11.43 -2.55 9.71
N PHE A 111 -10.65 -2.52 10.76
CA PHE A 111 -9.39 -3.24 10.89
C PHE A 111 -9.52 -4.19 12.06
N SER A 112 -9.18 -5.45 11.82
CA SER A 112 -9.37 -6.51 12.80
C SER A 112 -8.18 -7.45 12.78
N THR A 113 -7.76 -7.96 13.94
CA THR A 113 -6.92 -9.16 13.99
C THR A 113 -7.74 -10.42 14.23
N PHE A 114 -9.04 -10.26 14.45
CA PHE A 114 -9.95 -11.38 14.68
C PHE A 114 -10.45 -11.96 13.35
N ASP A 115 -9.91 -13.13 13.01
CA ASP A 115 -10.31 -13.89 11.83
C ASP A 115 -11.57 -14.71 12.10
N ARG A 116 -12.72 -14.14 11.74
CA ARG A 116 -14.03 -14.81 11.84
C ARG A 116 -14.27 -15.87 10.77
N LEU A 117 -13.47 -15.88 9.72
CA LEU A 117 -13.66 -16.75 8.56
C LEU A 117 -12.72 -17.95 8.56
N ASP A 118 -11.75 -17.96 9.48
CA ASP A 118 -10.70 -18.97 9.59
C ASP A 118 -9.81 -19.04 8.33
N ILE A 119 -9.69 -17.92 7.62
CA ILE A 119 -8.85 -17.79 6.42
C ILE A 119 -7.36 -17.84 6.80
N CYS A 120 -6.97 -17.17 7.88
CA CYS A 120 -5.61 -17.11 8.38
C CYS A 120 -5.07 -18.45 8.89
N ASN A 121 -5.95 -19.42 9.16
CA ASN A 121 -5.58 -20.77 9.57
C ASN A 121 -5.77 -21.82 8.45
N ASN A 122 -6.13 -21.39 7.23
CA ASN A 122 -6.25 -22.31 6.11
C ASN A 122 -4.89 -22.99 5.84
N PRO A 123 -4.80 -24.33 5.84
CA PRO A 123 -3.55 -25.05 5.58
C PRO A 123 -3.02 -24.93 4.15
N ASP A 124 -3.75 -24.27 3.25
CA ASP A 124 -3.28 -23.99 1.90
C ASP A 124 -1.96 -23.18 1.89
N PRO A 125 -1.09 -23.38 0.89
CA PRO A 125 0.27 -22.85 0.90
C PRO A 125 0.37 -21.33 0.68
N ILE A 126 -0.75 -20.65 0.39
CA ILE A 126 -0.79 -19.21 0.22
C ILE A 126 -0.81 -18.59 1.62
N ARG A 127 0.32 -18.00 2.01
CA ARG A 127 0.45 -17.31 3.29
C ARG A 127 -0.22 -15.94 3.18
N GLU A 128 -1.40 -15.81 3.77
CA GLU A 128 -2.15 -14.56 3.81
C GLU A 128 -1.59 -13.65 4.92
N ILE A 129 -1.09 -12.46 4.59
CA ILE A 129 -0.71 -11.46 5.62
C ILE A 129 -1.96 -10.75 6.12
N ALA A 130 -2.83 -10.39 5.19
CA ALA A 130 -4.13 -9.78 5.45
C ALA A 130 -5.10 -10.22 4.35
N TYR A 131 -6.39 -10.04 4.61
CA TYR A 131 -7.43 -10.18 3.59
C TYR A 131 -8.56 -9.18 3.82
N MET A 132 -9.29 -8.84 2.76
CA MET A 132 -10.49 -8.00 2.86
C MET A 132 -11.78 -8.83 2.89
N THR A 133 -12.64 -8.61 3.88
CA THR A 133 -13.96 -9.25 3.89
C THR A 133 -14.89 -8.61 2.85
N SER A 134 -15.50 -9.43 2.00
CA SER A 134 -16.57 -8.97 1.10
C SER A 134 -17.96 -9.00 1.78
N PRO A 135 -18.90 -8.10 1.39
CA PRO A 135 -20.29 -8.17 1.84
C PRO A 135 -20.89 -9.53 1.51
N ARG A 136 -21.55 -10.15 2.49
CA ARG A 136 -22.23 -11.43 2.25
C ARG A 136 -23.51 -11.19 1.46
N LYS A 137 -23.89 -12.15 0.60
CA LYS A 137 -25.26 -12.22 0.10
C LYS A 137 -26.19 -12.45 1.29
N LYS A 138 -27.25 -11.66 1.39
CA LYS A 138 -28.27 -11.85 2.43
C LYS A 138 -29.11 -13.07 2.05
N ASP A 139 -29.03 -14.14 2.85
CA ASP A 139 -29.82 -15.38 2.81
C ASP A 139 -30.74 -15.56 1.59
N ASN A 140 -30.32 -16.38 0.62
CA ASN A 140 -31.09 -16.75 -0.59
C ASN A 140 -31.63 -15.61 -1.45
N THR A 141 -31.26 -14.35 -1.18
CA THR A 141 -31.58 -13.21 -2.04
C THR A 141 -30.36 -12.81 -2.87
N GLU A 142 -30.59 -12.35 -4.09
CA GLU A 142 -29.54 -11.74 -4.94
C GLU A 142 -29.06 -10.38 -4.39
N LYS A 143 -29.58 -9.93 -3.23
CA LYS A 143 -29.22 -8.65 -2.63
C LYS A 143 -28.03 -8.83 -1.69
N LEU A 144 -27.02 -7.98 -1.90
CA LEU A 144 -25.87 -7.86 -1.00
C LEU A 144 -26.32 -7.27 0.33
N ASP A 145 -25.83 -7.85 1.42
CA ASP A 145 -25.91 -7.22 2.72
C ASP A 145 -24.81 -6.15 2.84
N LEU A 146 -25.11 -4.96 2.31
CA LEU A 146 -24.25 -3.79 2.42
C LEU A 146 -24.25 -3.17 3.83
N SER A 147 -24.96 -3.76 4.80
CA SER A 147 -24.95 -3.28 6.19
C SER A 147 -23.69 -3.69 6.95
N ARG A 148 -22.90 -4.62 6.38
CA ARG A 148 -21.59 -4.94 6.92
C ARG A 148 -20.52 -4.08 6.28
N ASP A 149 -19.87 -3.34 7.15
CA ASP A 149 -18.65 -2.60 6.87
C ASP A 149 -17.56 -3.56 6.35
N PRO A 150 -16.86 -3.24 5.24
CA PRO A 150 -15.72 -4.02 4.80
C PRO A 150 -14.67 -4.04 5.92
N THR A 151 -14.10 -5.20 6.21
CA THR A 151 -13.09 -5.36 7.27
C THR A 151 -11.82 -5.92 6.67
N MET A 152 -10.71 -5.20 6.83
CA MET A 152 -9.38 -5.74 6.59
C MET A 152 -8.97 -6.54 7.82
N VAL A 153 -8.70 -7.82 7.62
CA VAL A 153 -8.30 -8.73 8.69
C VAL A 153 -6.84 -9.05 8.54
N PHE A 154 -6.04 -8.81 9.57
CA PHE A 154 -4.61 -9.12 9.61
C PHE A 154 -4.38 -10.48 10.27
N CYS A 155 -3.71 -11.37 9.55
CA CYS A 155 -3.37 -12.71 10.02
C CYS A 155 -2.18 -12.64 10.98
N VAL A 156 -2.46 -12.63 12.29
CA VAL A 156 -1.46 -12.39 13.36
C VAL A 156 -0.20 -13.26 13.23
N SER A 157 -0.36 -14.54 12.89
CA SER A 157 0.76 -15.47 12.70
C SER A 157 1.68 -15.04 11.57
N GLU A 158 1.13 -14.69 10.41
CA GLU A 158 1.89 -14.28 9.23
C GLU A 158 2.43 -12.86 9.36
N VAL A 159 1.67 -11.92 9.93
CA VAL A 159 2.15 -10.57 10.27
C VAL A 159 3.40 -10.61 11.15
N LYS A 160 3.44 -11.52 12.13
CA LYS A 160 4.62 -11.73 12.97
C LYS A 160 5.78 -12.35 12.18
N LYS A 161 5.53 -13.45 11.46
CA LYS A 161 6.58 -14.15 10.68
C LYS A 161 7.22 -13.26 9.61
N THR A 162 6.42 -12.40 8.99
CA THR A 162 6.86 -11.50 7.90
C THR A 162 7.38 -10.17 8.42
N ASN A 163 7.32 -9.93 9.73
CA ASN A 163 7.60 -8.63 10.33
C ASN A 163 6.88 -7.48 9.61
N PHE A 164 5.60 -7.66 9.26
CA PHE A 164 4.86 -6.73 8.40
C PHE A 164 4.92 -5.26 8.87
N PHE A 165 4.87 -5.03 10.19
CA PHE A 165 4.97 -3.69 10.79
C PHE A 165 6.39 -3.08 10.79
N ARG A 166 7.37 -3.78 10.22
CA ARG A 166 8.72 -3.29 9.95
C ARG A 166 8.97 -3.08 8.45
N ILE A 167 7.98 -3.36 7.60
CA ILE A 167 8.08 -3.05 6.18
C ILE A 167 8.21 -1.52 6.07
N PRO A 168 9.20 -1.02 5.30
CA PRO A 168 9.41 0.41 5.13
C PRO A 168 8.22 1.10 4.46
N PHE A 169 8.12 2.40 4.66
CA PHE A 169 7.25 3.27 3.87
C PHE A 169 7.95 3.71 2.59
N PHE A 170 7.19 4.20 1.62
CA PHE A 170 7.73 4.76 0.37
C PHE A 170 8.80 5.83 0.60
N ASP A 171 8.64 6.64 1.65
CA ASP A 171 9.56 7.73 1.96
C ASP A 171 10.87 7.29 2.62
N ASP A 172 10.89 6.11 3.22
CA ASP A 172 12.08 5.55 3.87
C ASP A 172 13.10 5.02 2.86
N ILE A 173 12.64 4.70 1.65
CA ILE A 173 13.47 4.05 0.64
C ILE A 173 14.10 5.09 -0.29
N ARG A 174 15.43 4.99 -0.41
CA ARG A 174 16.23 5.83 -1.32
C ARG A 174 16.33 5.16 -2.69
N CYS A 175 16.35 5.97 -3.74
CA CYS A 175 16.66 5.49 -5.08
C CYS A 175 18.07 4.85 -5.09
N PRO A 176 18.24 3.61 -5.62
CA PRO A 176 19.56 3.00 -5.71
C PRO A 176 20.55 3.92 -6.45
N GLY A 177 21.81 4.00 -6.00
CA GLY A 177 22.80 4.89 -6.63
C GLY A 177 22.57 6.39 -6.44
N ALA A 178 21.55 6.81 -5.66
CA ALA A 178 21.58 8.12 -5.00
C ALA A 178 22.57 8.05 -3.84
N SER A 179 23.86 7.87 -4.15
CA SER A 179 24.92 8.02 -3.17
C SER A 179 24.73 9.40 -2.54
N ALA A 180 24.63 9.44 -1.20
CA ALA A 180 24.73 10.69 -0.49
C ALA A 180 25.98 11.39 -1.03
N ILE A 181 25.87 12.65 -1.42
CA ILE A 181 26.99 13.45 -1.91
C ILE A 181 28.07 13.43 -0.81
N GLY A 182 29.03 12.50 -0.87
CA GLY A 182 30.00 12.26 0.20
C GLY A 182 30.35 10.79 0.52
N GLU A 183 29.57 9.79 0.11
CA GLU A 183 29.93 8.36 0.33
C GLU A 183 30.72 7.80 -0.86
N SER A 184 31.92 7.29 -0.57
CA SER A 184 32.88 6.82 -1.57
C SER A 184 32.36 5.62 -2.35
N GLU A 185 32.41 5.71 -3.68
CA GLU A 185 32.01 4.75 -4.73
C GLU A 185 32.61 3.32 -4.66
N SER A 186 33.27 2.93 -3.58
CA SER A 186 33.88 1.59 -3.50
C SER A 186 32.89 0.56 -2.98
N GLN A 187 32.34 -0.25 -3.89
CA GLN A 187 31.94 -1.68 -3.74
C GLN A 187 30.54 -2.10 -4.24
N HIS A 188 29.76 -1.27 -4.93
CA HIS A 188 28.67 -1.81 -5.76
C HIS A 188 29.18 -2.13 -7.17
N GLU A 189 29.86 -3.27 -7.29
CA GLU A 189 30.15 -3.89 -8.59
C GLU A 189 28.81 -4.15 -9.33
N ASP A 190 28.72 -3.62 -10.56
CA ASP A 190 27.71 -3.92 -11.59
C ASP A 190 26.24 -3.50 -11.39
N ALA A 191 25.99 -2.34 -10.76
CA ALA A 191 24.75 -1.58 -10.99
C ALA A 191 24.74 -0.84 -12.36
N THR A 192 25.39 -1.42 -13.38
CA THR A 192 25.56 -0.82 -14.71
C THR A 192 24.28 -0.90 -15.55
N ASP A 193 23.32 -1.75 -15.18
CA ASP A 193 22.01 -1.77 -15.83
C ASP A 193 20.94 -1.09 -14.96
N LYS A 194 21.02 0.24 -14.85
CA LYS A 194 20.03 1.12 -14.19
C LYS A 194 18.60 1.01 -14.74
N ASN A 195 18.40 0.17 -15.76
CA ASN A 195 17.12 -0.10 -16.40
C ASN A 195 16.52 -1.44 -15.96
N GLU A 196 17.16 -2.22 -15.09
CA GLU A 196 16.63 -3.51 -14.68
C GLU A 196 15.86 -3.40 -13.35
N LEU A 197 14.62 -3.88 -13.35
CA LEU A 197 13.88 -4.17 -12.14
C LEU A 197 14.32 -5.57 -11.70
N ASP A 198 15.58 -5.69 -11.28
CA ASP A 198 16.11 -6.94 -10.76
C ASP A 198 15.46 -7.29 -9.41
N THR A 199 15.75 -8.47 -8.90
CA THR A 199 15.23 -8.95 -7.60
C THR A 199 15.54 -7.98 -6.46
N TYR A 200 16.67 -7.27 -6.56
CA TYR A 200 17.09 -6.30 -5.58
C TYR A 200 16.22 -5.03 -5.63
N VAL A 201 15.93 -4.49 -6.81
CA VAL A 201 15.02 -3.35 -6.96
C VAL A 201 13.59 -3.75 -6.59
N SER A 202 13.08 -4.87 -7.09
CA SER A 202 11.71 -5.30 -6.77
C SER A 202 11.50 -5.55 -5.27
N SER A 203 12.51 -6.08 -4.58
CA SER A 203 12.45 -6.29 -3.13
C SER A 203 12.49 -4.99 -2.33
N LYS A 204 13.25 -4.00 -2.79
CA LYS A 204 13.26 -2.65 -2.23
C LYS A 204 12.04 -1.82 -2.64
N MET A 205 11.18 -2.31 -3.52
CA MET A 205 9.93 -1.61 -3.85
C MET A 205 8.78 -2.04 -2.93
N ILE A 206 8.90 -3.18 -2.23
CA ILE A 206 7.87 -3.67 -1.32
C ILE A 206 7.77 -2.73 -0.11
N VAL A 207 6.68 -1.98 -0.04
CA VAL A 207 6.38 -1.04 1.06
C VAL A 207 4.99 -1.31 1.64
N MET A 208 4.74 -0.80 2.85
CA MET A 208 3.47 -1.01 3.55
C MET A 208 2.27 -0.49 2.75
N GLU A 209 2.42 0.67 2.10
CA GLU A 209 1.40 1.33 1.28
C GLU A 209 0.90 0.45 0.13
N GLU A 210 1.75 -0.42 -0.42
CA GLU A 210 1.42 -1.29 -1.53
C GLU A 210 0.53 -2.46 -1.12
N TYR A 211 0.86 -3.07 0.02
CA TYR A 211 0.01 -4.10 0.62
C TYR A 211 -1.36 -3.54 0.98
N LEU A 212 -1.38 -2.37 1.61
CA LEU A 212 -2.65 -1.73 1.95
C LEU A 212 -3.46 -1.40 0.69
N LEU A 213 -2.81 -0.90 -0.36
CA LEU A 213 -3.46 -0.67 -1.65
C LEU A 213 -4.08 -1.97 -2.21
N HIS A 214 -3.31 -3.06 -2.26
CA HIS A 214 -3.77 -4.38 -2.72
C HIS A 214 -5.03 -4.81 -1.97
N GLU A 215 -4.97 -4.81 -0.63
CA GLU A 215 -6.09 -5.25 0.20
C GLU A 215 -7.34 -4.38 0.05
N ILE A 216 -7.16 -3.06 -0.04
CA ILE A 216 -8.30 -2.13 -0.23
C ILE A 216 -9.00 -2.38 -1.56
N LEU A 217 -8.28 -2.76 -2.60
CA LEU A 217 -8.85 -3.03 -3.93
C LEU A 217 -9.79 -4.24 -3.96
N HIS A 218 -9.66 -5.17 -2.99
CA HIS A 218 -10.64 -6.24 -2.77
C HIS A 218 -11.95 -5.74 -2.15
N SER A 219 -12.02 -4.48 -1.70
CA SER A 219 -13.27 -3.93 -1.23
C SER A 219 -14.28 -3.81 -2.36
N TYR A 220 -15.47 -4.40 -2.20
CA TYR A 220 -16.52 -4.40 -3.22
C TYR A 220 -16.86 -2.99 -3.79
N TRP A 221 -16.71 -1.92 -3.00
CA TRP A 221 -17.06 -0.58 -3.45
C TRP A 221 -16.03 0.00 -4.43
N MET A 222 -14.79 -0.49 -4.41
CA MET A 222 -13.76 -0.22 -5.40
C MET A 222 -14.08 -0.88 -6.73
N SER A 223 -14.48 -2.16 -6.68
CA SER A 223 -14.73 -2.98 -7.87
C SER A 223 -16.05 -2.65 -8.58
N LEU A 224 -17.04 -2.04 -7.91
CA LEU A 224 -18.33 -1.63 -8.50
C LEU A 224 -18.20 -0.70 -9.73
N LYS A 225 -17.02 -0.14 -10.00
CA LYS A 225 -16.75 0.73 -11.15
C LYS A 225 -16.21 0.01 -12.38
N VAL A 226 -15.70 -1.22 -12.20
CA VAL A 226 -15.01 -1.99 -13.26
C VAL A 226 -15.63 -3.36 -13.44
N LEU A 227 -16.22 -3.92 -12.39
CA LEU A 227 -16.91 -5.20 -12.44
C LEU A 227 -18.43 -5.02 -12.60
N PRO A 228 -19.08 -5.87 -13.41
CA PRO A 228 -20.53 -6.06 -13.36
C PRO A 228 -21.00 -6.30 -11.91
N TYR A 229 -22.17 -5.77 -11.50
CA TYR A 229 -22.62 -5.78 -10.11
C TYR A 229 -22.62 -7.17 -9.44
N ASN A 230 -22.87 -8.23 -10.20
CA ASN A 230 -22.83 -9.63 -9.74
C ASN A 230 -21.39 -10.14 -9.46
N GLU A 231 -20.38 -9.57 -10.11
CA GLU A 231 -18.96 -9.87 -9.91
C GLU A 231 -18.28 -8.89 -8.95
N ALA A 232 -18.74 -7.64 -8.91
CA ALA A 232 -18.27 -6.60 -7.99
C ALA A 232 -18.41 -7.00 -6.50
N THR A 233 -19.32 -7.94 -6.21
CA THR A 233 -19.49 -8.52 -4.86
C THR A 233 -18.24 -9.19 -4.31
N LYS A 234 -17.29 -9.54 -5.17
CA LYS A 234 -16.02 -10.21 -4.82
C LYS A 234 -14.82 -9.25 -4.70
N GLY A 235 -14.98 -7.95 -4.99
CA GLY A 235 -13.83 -7.07 -5.15
C GLY A 235 -13.06 -7.33 -6.45
N LEU A 236 -11.89 -6.71 -6.60
CA LEU A 236 -10.86 -7.29 -7.48
C LEU A 236 -10.47 -8.68 -6.94
N ILE A 237 -9.93 -9.56 -7.76
CA ILE A 237 -9.72 -10.98 -7.41
C ILE A 237 -8.24 -11.38 -7.48
N ASP A 238 -7.83 -12.22 -6.55
CA ASP A 238 -6.50 -12.83 -6.52
C ASP A 238 -6.48 -14.25 -7.10
N ASP A 239 -7.66 -14.85 -7.28
CA ASP A 239 -7.85 -16.20 -7.85
C ASP A 239 -7.51 -16.29 -9.35
N ILE A 240 -6.93 -15.25 -9.95
CA ILE A 240 -6.46 -15.30 -11.32
C ILE A 240 -5.18 -16.12 -11.34
N GLU A 241 -5.28 -17.32 -11.89
CA GLU A 241 -4.13 -18.19 -12.11
C GLU A 241 -3.57 -18.04 -13.52
N TYR A 242 -2.24 -17.89 -13.61
CA TYR A 242 -1.50 -17.98 -14.85
C TYR A 242 -0.52 -19.16 -14.75
N ASN A 243 -0.63 -20.12 -15.67
CA ASN A 243 0.12 -21.38 -15.63
C ASN A 243 -0.04 -22.17 -14.31
N GLY A 244 -1.26 -22.21 -13.76
CA GLY A 244 -1.60 -22.95 -12.54
C GLY A 244 -1.01 -22.34 -11.26
N ARG A 245 -0.70 -21.04 -11.28
CA ARG A 245 -0.21 -20.29 -10.12
C ARG A 245 -0.93 -18.95 -10.01
N PRO A 246 -1.26 -18.50 -8.78
CA PRO A 246 -1.80 -17.17 -8.57
C PRO A 246 -0.89 -16.07 -9.13
N VAL A 247 -1.51 -15.04 -9.70
CA VAL A 247 -0.83 -13.87 -10.26
C VAL A 247 -0.53 -12.87 -9.15
N TYR A 248 0.65 -13.03 -8.56
CA TYR A 248 1.27 -12.10 -7.60
C TYR A 248 2.69 -11.76 -8.03
N GLY A 249 3.17 -10.60 -7.58
CA GLY A 249 4.52 -10.12 -7.88
C GLY A 249 4.65 -9.47 -9.26
N PRO A 250 5.75 -8.73 -9.49
CA PRO A 250 5.87 -7.84 -10.64
C PRO A 250 5.98 -8.61 -11.96
N GLN A 251 6.55 -9.82 -11.96
CA GLN A 251 6.72 -10.62 -13.17
C GLN A 251 5.41 -11.24 -13.63
N ARG A 252 4.67 -11.95 -12.78
CA ARG A 252 3.38 -12.54 -13.17
C ARG A 252 2.34 -11.52 -13.56
N VAL A 253 2.22 -10.39 -12.85
CA VAL A 253 1.22 -9.36 -13.21
C VAL A 253 1.48 -8.79 -14.61
N ARG A 254 2.75 -8.63 -14.99
CA ARG A 254 3.13 -8.20 -16.35
C ARG A 254 3.00 -9.31 -17.38
N GLN A 255 3.26 -10.57 -17.02
CA GLN A 255 2.99 -11.71 -17.89
C GLN A 255 1.49 -11.84 -18.18
N LEU A 256 0.63 -11.65 -17.17
CA LEU A 256 -0.82 -11.63 -17.34
C LEU A 256 -1.24 -10.57 -18.36
N ALA A 257 -0.71 -9.34 -18.26
CA ALA A 257 -1.02 -8.25 -19.18
C ALA A 257 -0.60 -8.51 -20.64
N LYS A 258 0.31 -9.47 -20.88
CA LYS A 258 0.85 -9.84 -22.20
C LYS A 258 0.32 -11.18 -22.73
N SER A 259 -0.40 -11.93 -21.90
CA SER A 259 -0.90 -13.26 -22.25
C SER A 259 -2.23 -13.18 -23.00
N GLU A 260 -2.72 -14.34 -23.42
CA GLU A 260 -4.09 -14.55 -23.90
C GLU A 260 -5.16 -14.19 -22.85
N MET A 261 -4.79 -14.13 -21.57
CA MET A 261 -5.65 -13.77 -20.44
C MET A 261 -5.56 -12.28 -20.08
N LYS A 262 -4.92 -11.45 -20.89
CA LYS A 262 -4.69 -10.02 -20.59
C LYS A 262 -5.93 -9.21 -20.20
N SER A 263 -7.12 -9.59 -20.66
CA SER A 263 -8.39 -8.96 -20.27
C SER A 263 -8.73 -9.13 -18.80
N GLN A 264 -8.09 -10.08 -18.10
CA GLN A 264 -8.24 -10.30 -16.67
C GLN A 264 -7.35 -9.39 -15.83
N ALA A 265 -6.33 -8.73 -16.42
CA ALA A 265 -5.41 -7.86 -15.68
C ALA A 265 -6.15 -6.73 -14.95
N LYS A 266 -7.20 -6.15 -15.55
CA LYS A 266 -8.01 -5.10 -14.90
C LYS A 266 -8.84 -5.58 -13.71
N TYR A 267 -8.91 -6.89 -13.48
CA TYR A 267 -9.62 -7.50 -12.35
C TYR A 267 -8.69 -8.02 -11.26
N ASN A 268 -7.36 -8.00 -11.48
CA ASN A 268 -6.36 -8.47 -10.52
C ASN A 268 -5.87 -7.32 -9.63
N ALA A 269 -5.94 -7.44 -8.31
CA ALA A 269 -5.50 -6.37 -7.39
C ALA A 269 -4.00 -6.11 -7.47
N ALA A 270 -3.18 -7.16 -7.61
CA ALA A 270 -1.73 -7.04 -7.72
C ALA A 270 -1.29 -6.24 -8.96
N ASN A 271 -2.04 -6.30 -10.08
CA ASN A 271 -1.77 -5.45 -11.25
C ASN A 271 -1.88 -3.95 -10.92
N TYR A 272 -2.86 -3.54 -10.10
CA TYR A 272 -3.00 -2.13 -9.69
C TYR A 272 -1.93 -1.74 -8.68
N GLN A 273 -1.63 -2.64 -7.72
CA GLN A 273 -0.54 -2.47 -6.76
C GLN A 273 0.76 -2.16 -7.49
N TRP A 274 1.23 -3.08 -8.34
CA TRP A 274 2.52 -2.93 -9.03
C TRP A 274 2.55 -1.81 -10.06
N PHE A 275 1.40 -1.45 -10.64
CA PHE A 275 1.29 -0.27 -11.48
C PHE A 275 1.50 1.03 -10.68
N ALA A 276 0.86 1.14 -9.51
CA ALA A 276 1.04 2.28 -8.61
C ALA A 276 2.48 2.38 -8.10
N THR A 277 3.06 1.24 -7.71
CA THR A 277 4.48 1.09 -7.36
C THR A 277 5.40 1.64 -8.43
N GLU A 278 5.27 1.19 -9.68
CA GLU A 278 6.19 1.62 -10.73
C GLU A 278 6.03 3.11 -11.04
N ILE A 279 4.82 3.67 -11.00
CA ILE A 279 4.60 5.11 -11.17
C ILE A 279 5.34 5.89 -10.08
N TYR A 280 5.15 5.51 -8.81
CA TYR A 280 5.80 6.18 -7.69
C TYR A 280 7.32 6.23 -7.89
N TRP A 281 7.91 5.07 -8.12
CA TRP A 281 9.35 4.93 -8.29
C TRP A 281 9.89 5.60 -9.54
N THR A 282 9.13 5.58 -10.64
CA THR A 282 9.50 6.28 -11.88
C THR A 282 9.58 7.78 -11.66
N LEU A 283 8.65 8.34 -10.89
CA LEU A 283 8.62 9.77 -10.60
C LEU A 283 9.66 10.18 -9.56
N ARG A 284 9.82 9.38 -8.50
CA ARG A 284 10.80 9.63 -7.43
C ARG A 284 12.24 9.51 -7.93
N CYS A 285 12.54 8.48 -8.71
CA CYS A 285 13.91 8.19 -9.15
C CYS A 285 14.21 8.69 -10.57
N GLN A 286 13.21 9.11 -11.34
CA GLN A 286 13.35 9.48 -12.75
C GLN A 286 13.90 8.35 -13.62
N TRP A 287 13.47 7.12 -13.33
CA TRP A 287 13.98 5.91 -13.97
C TRP A 287 12.94 5.23 -14.85
N LYS A 288 13.44 4.43 -15.78
CA LYS A 288 12.63 3.52 -16.59
C LYS A 288 12.95 2.10 -16.19
N PHE A 289 11.95 1.40 -15.68
CA PHE A 289 12.12 0.02 -15.24
C PHE A 289 11.85 -0.95 -16.37
N GLY A 290 12.79 -1.86 -16.60
CA GLY A 290 12.69 -2.98 -17.54
C GLY A 290 11.84 -4.12 -17.00
N GLU A 291 11.86 -5.26 -17.70
CA GLU A 291 11.11 -6.44 -17.28
C GLU A 291 11.72 -7.11 -16.04
N PRO A 292 10.90 -7.51 -15.05
CA PRO A 292 11.37 -8.28 -13.91
C PRO A 292 11.80 -9.68 -14.33
N LYS A 293 12.95 -10.12 -13.77
CA LYS A 293 13.54 -11.45 -14.08
C LYS A 293 12.92 -12.59 -13.27
N ASN A 294 12.42 -12.31 -12.07
CA ASN A 294 11.76 -13.27 -11.18
C ASN A 294 10.54 -12.67 -10.46
N ASP A 295 9.73 -13.57 -9.89
CA ASP A 295 8.56 -13.26 -9.05
C ASP A 295 8.90 -13.18 -7.56
N ASP A 296 10.18 -13.13 -7.15
CA ASP A 296 10.60 -13.29 -5.75
C ASP A 296 10.12 -12.14 -4.85
N THR A 297 8.83 -12.16 -4.52
CA THR A 297 8.20 -11.43 -3.43
C THR A 297 8.42 -12.17 -2.12
N THR A 298 8.62 -13.49 -2.16
CA THR A 298 8.81 -14.34 -0.98
C THR A 298 10.18 -14.19 -0.33
N ALA A 299 11.23 -13.90 -1.11
CA ALA A 299 12.60 -13.77 -0.58
C ALA A 299 12.76 -12.57 0.37
N VAL A 300 11.95 -11.54 0.17
CA VAL A 300 12.09 -10.22 0.84
C VAL A 300 11.64 -10.24 2.28
N LEU A 301 10.60 -11.01 2.59
CA LEU A 301 10.03 -11.08 3.94
C LEU A 301 10.82 -12.02 4.85
N ILE A 302 11.69 -12.86 4.28
CA ILE A 302 12.49 -13.85 5.03
C ILE A 302 13.88 -13.26 5.36
N ASP A 303 14.51 -12.51 4.46
CA ASP A 303 15.86 -11.94 4.70
C ASP A 303 15.87 -10.73 5.66
N ALA A 304 14.70 -10.23 6.07
CA ALA A 304 14.60 -9.23 7.13
C ALA A 304 14.99 -9.79 8.53
N GLU A 305 15.06 -11.12 8.68
CA GLU A 305 15.56 -11.76 9.91
C GLU A 305 17.08 -11.56 10.10
N ASP A 306 17.86 -11.38 9.03
CA ASP A 306 19.34 -11.37 9.11
C ASP A 306 19.97 -9.97 9.25
N THR A 307 19.20 -8.89 9.10
CA THR A 307 19.76 -7.51 9.07
C THR A 307 19.38 -6.61 10.24
N CYS A 308 18.56 -7.08 11.17
CA CYS A 308 18.21 -6.33 12.38
C CYS A 308 18.54 -7.19 13.60
N SER A 309 19.50 -6.77 14.43
CA SER A 309 19.94 -7.53 15.60
C SER A 309 18.77 -7.86 16.53
N ASP A 310 18.93 -8.97 17.25
CA ASP A 310 18.03 -9.57 18.24
C ASP A 310 17.60 -8.64 19.40
N ASP A 311 17.92 -7.35 19.37
CA ASP A 311 17.77 -6.43 20.51
C ASP A 311 16.43 -5.66 20.55
N MET A 312 15.56 -5.85 19.55
CA MET A 312 14.18 -5.37 19.65
C MET A 312 13.29 -6.53 20.12
N GLU A 313 13.53 -6.97 21.37
CA GLU A 313 12.50 -7.67 22.14
C GLU A 313 11.20 -6.86 21.99
N LEU A 314 10.19 -7.49 21.39
CA LEU A 314 8.81 -7.09 21.61
C LEU A 314 8.68 -7.01 23.13
N ILE A 315 8.60 -5.79 23.67
CA ILE A 315 8.28 -5.56 25.07
C ILE A 315 6.87 -6.13 25.26
N SER A 316 6.82 -7.42 25.55
CA SER A 316 5.67 -8.14 26.04
C SER A 316 5.67 -8.06 27.56
N ASP A 317 5.97 -6.88 28.11
CA ASP A 317 5.87 -6.62 29.54
C ASP A 317 4.63 -5.78 29.79
N THR A 318 3.49 -6.47 29.80
CA THR A 318 2.40 -6.15 30.72
C THR A 318 2.76 -6.59 32.15
N GLU A 319 3.92 -6.17 32.65
CA GLU A 319 4.24 -6.20 34.07
C GLU A 319 4.83 -4.86 34.50
N GLY A 320 3.95 -3.97 34.97
CA GLY A 320 4.25 -3.07 36.09
C GLY A 320 5.23 -1.93 35.86
N ALA A 321 4.84 -0.92 35.09
CA ALA A 321 5.30 0.45 35.34
C ALA A 321 4.09 1.36 35.58
N GLU A 322 3.53 1.30 36.79
CA GLU A 322 2.52 2.24 37.25
C GLU A 322 3.20 3.58 37.57
N ASN A 323 3.23 4.50 36.60
CA ASN A 323 3.45 5.91 36.90
C ASN A 323 2.13 6.51 37.38
N ILE A 324 1.96 6.52 38.70
CA ILE A 324 0.86 7.20 39.38
C ILE A 324 1.30 8.64 39.65
N GLU A 325 0.67 9.61 38.99
CA GLU A 325 0.73 11.00 39.44
C GLU A 325 -0.47 11.28 40.35
N ILE A 326 -0.25 12.10 41.37
CA ILE A 326 -1.31 12.55 42.28
C ILE A 326 -1.72 13.95 41.83
N ASP A 327 -3.00 14.13 41.48
CA ASP A 327 -3.52 15.41 41.07
C ASP A 327 -3.53 16.44 42.23
N SER A 328 -3.85 17.69 41.92
CA SER A 328 -3.89 18.78 42.90
C SER A 328 -4.94 18.58 44.01
N GLU A 329 -5.82 17.59 43.90
CA GLU A 329 -6.83 17.22 44.90
C GLU A 329 -6.45 15.96 45.69
N GLY A 330 -5.27 15.38 45.44
CA GLY A 330 -4.78 14.18 46.14
C GLY A 330 -5.26 12.87 45.53
N LYS A 331 -5.77 12.88 44.30
CA LYS A 331 -6.31 11.70 43.62
C LYS A 331 -5.30 11.12 42.65
N GLU A 332 -5.15 9.80 42.67
CA GLU A 332 -4.26 9.07 41.77
C GLU A 332 -4.82 9.11 40.33
N VAL A 333 -4.01 9.64 39.41
CA VAL A 333 -4.30 9.70 37.97
C VAL A 333 -3.20 8.94 37.23
N GLN A 334 -3.62 8.02 36.37
CA GLN A 334 -2.73 7.21 35.56
C GLN A 334 -2.28 8.03 34.34
N VAL A 335 -0.98 8.34 34.23
CA VAL A 335 -0.44 9.13 33.12
C VAL A 335 0.56 8.29 32.32
N GLY A 336 0.21 7.96 31.09
CA GLY A 336 1.11 7.29 30.16
C GLY A 336 2.02 8.29 29.46
N TYR A 337 3.31 8.30 29.79
CA TYR A 337 4.34 9.03 29.03
C TYR A 337 5.19 8.07 28.20
N LEU A 338 5.27 8.36 26.90
CA LEU A 338 6.23 7.75 25.98
C LEU A 338 7.62 8.32 26.23
N LYS A 339 8.59 7.45 26.52
CA LYS A 339 9.99 7.81 26.69
C LYS A 339 10.65 7.81 25.31
N GLY A 340 11.01 8.99 24.79
CA GLY A 340 11.78 9.09 23.54
C GLY A 340 11.54 10.35 22.72
N VAL A 341 11.69 11.54 23.30
CA VAL A 341 12.00 12.76 22.55
C VAL A 341 13.06 13.49 23.37
N GLU A 342 14.30 13.51 22.88
CA GLU A 342 15.34 14.38 23.43
C GLU A 342 14.92 15.84 23.23
N GLU A 343 14.97 16.61 24.32
CA GLU A 343 14.70 18.04 24.35
C GLU A 343 15.69 18.80 23.45
N MET A 344 15.18 19.51 22.45
CA MET A 344 15.88 20.64 21.87
C MET A 344 15.72 21.84 22.82
N GLU A 345 16.81 22.21 23.50
CA GLU A 345 16.92 23.46 24.24
C GLU A 345 16.67 24.66 23.29
N VAL A 346 15.60 25.40 23.56
CA VAL A 346 15.40 26.75 23.01
C VAL A 346 15.96 27.74 24.04
N ASN A 347 17.16 28.25 23.78
CA ASN A 347 17.70 29.40 24.51
C ASN A 347 16.78 30.63 24.33
N LYS A 348 16.42 31.27 25.44
CA LYS A 348 15.90 32.64 25.50
C LYS A 348 16.85 33.53 26.28
#